data_AF-A0A662IU15-F1
#
_entry.id   AF-A0A662IU15-F1
#
_cell.length_a   1.000
_cell.length_b   1.000
_cell.length_c   1.000
_cell.angle_alpha   90.00
_cell.angle_beta   90.00
_cell.angle_gamma   90.00
#
_symmetry.space_group_name_H-M   'P 1'
#
loop_
_entity.id
_entity.type
_entity.pdbx_description
1 polymer ?
#
loop_
_entity_poly.entity_id
_entity_poly.type
_entity_poly.pdbx_seq_one_letter_code
_entity_poly.pdbx_strand_id
1 'polypeptide(L)' 'MWVSAIYSSAASWAQVKAKLAEEAALILHESSAISFGSFKLTSGLNSPYYIDMRLIPSYPEKFNKICEIYCKLIK' A
#
# COMPACT_ATOMS: atom_id res chain seq x y z
N MET A 1 -33.63 -12.86 -10.58
CA MET A 1 -32.67 -13.48 -9.64
C MET A 1 -31.23 -13.57 -10.19
N TRP A 2 -30.78 -12.58 -10.97
CA TRP A 2 -29.42 -12.57 -11.58
C TRP A 2 -28.69 -11.23 -11.42
N VAL A 3 -29.09 -10.39 -10.45
CA VAL A 3 -28.46 -9.09 -10.19
C VAL A 3 -27.63 -9.09 -8.89
N SER A 4 -27.85 -10.04 -7.98
CA SER A 4 -27.14 -10.12 -6.69
C SER A 4 -25.68 -10.59 -6.80
N ALA A 5 -25.33 -11.41 -7.80
CA ALA A 5 -23.98 -11.93 -7.97
C ALA A 5 -22.95 -10.83 -8.31
N ILE A 6 -23.39 -9.75 -8.96
CA ILE A 6 -22.51 -8.66 -9.40
C ILE A 6 -22.12 -7.74 -8.23
N TYR A 7 -23.07 -7.48 -7.31
CA TYR A 7 -22.86 -6.67 -6.11
C TYR A 7 -21.95 -7.33 -5.06
N SER A 8 -21.81 -8.66 -5.08
CA SER A 8 -20.93 -9.37 -4.14
C SER A 8 -19.43 -9.21 -4.46
N SER A 9 -19.08 -9.02 -5.74
CA SER A 9 -17.67 -9.01 -6.17
C SER A 9 -16.95 -7.70 -5.83
N ALA A 10 -17.61 -6.55 -6.00
CA ALA A 10 -17.02 -5.24 -5.74
C ALA A 10 -16.80 -4.98 -4.24
N ALA A 11 -17.75 -5.38 -3.39
CA ALA A 11 -17.62 -5.31 -1.94
C ALA A 11 -16.48 -6.22 -1.43
N SER A 12 -16.40 -7.45 -1.97
CA SER A 12 -15.30 -8.38 -1.71
C SER A 12 -13.95 -7.79 -2.15
N TRP A 13 -13.88 -7.19 -3.34
CA TRP A 13 -12.62 -6.62 -3.83
C TRP A 13 -12.17 -5.38 -3.07
N ALA A 14 -13.10 -4.56 -2.59
CA ALA A 14 -12.78 -3.45 -1.69
C ALA A 14 -12.12 -3.95 -0.38
N GLN A 15 -12.64 -5.04 0.19
CA GLN A 15 -12.09 -5.65 1.40
C GLN A 15 -10.70 -6.25 1.16
N VAL A 16 -10.50 -6.97 0.04
CA VAL A 16 -9.18 -7.53 -0.29
C VAL A 16 -8.17 -6.42 -0.54
N LYS A 17 -8.54 -5.35 -1.27
CA LYS A 17 -7.66 -4.19 -1.46
C LYS A 17 -7.29 -3.52 -0.14
N ALA A 18 -8.25 -3.35 0.77
CA ALA A 18 -7.98 -2.79 2.10
C ALA A 18 -6.96 -3.64 2.87
N LYS A 19 -7.12 -4.97 2.86
CA LYS A 19 -6.18 -5.90 3.50
C LYS A 19 -4.77 -5.85 2.86
N LEU A 20 -4.69 -5.79 1.53
CA LEU A 20 -3.41 -5.66 0.82
C LEU A 20 -2.73 -4.31 1.11
N ALA A 21 -3.51 -3.23 1.25
CA ALA A 21 -3.00 -1.92 1.60
C ALA A 21 -2.48 -1.88 3.05
N GLU A 22 -3.17 -2.54 3.99
CA GLU A 22 -2.71 -2.69 5.37
C GLU A 22 -1.39 -3.47 5.44
N GLU A 23 -1.30 -4.61 4.74
CA GLU A 23 -0.08 -5.42 4.66
C GLU A 23 1.10 -4.60 4.08
N ALA A 24 0.86 -3.84 3.00
CA ALA A 24 1.87 -2.96 2.43
C ALA A 24 2.30 -1.85 3.41
N ALA A 25 1.35 -1.22 4.11
CA ALA A 25 1.65 -0.15 5.07
C ALA A 25 2.52 -0.66 6.24
N LEU A 26 2.26 -1.86 6.75
CA LEU A 26 3.08 -2.49 7.78
C LEU A 26 4.51 -2.76 7.28
N ILE A 27 4.66 -3.30 6.07
CA ILE A 27 5.98 -3.52 5.44
C ILE A 27 6.75 -2.19 5.31
N LEU A 28 6.09 -1.11 4.86
CA LEU A 28 6.70 0.21 4.73
C LEU A 28 7.13 0.76 6.10
N HIS A 29 6.31 0.57 7.14
CA HIS A 29 6.61 1.05 8.49
C HIS A 29 7.81 0.32 9.09
N GLU A 30 7.84 -1.02 9.01
CA GLU A 30 8.94 -1.84 9.53
C GLU A 30 10.27 -1.65 8.79
N SER A 31 10.23 -1.16 7.56
CA SER A 31 11.43 -0.87 6.75
C SER A 31 11.89 0.59 6.86
N SER A 32 11.21 1.40 7.68
CA SER A 32 11.39 2.85 7.77
C SER A 32 11.23 3.58 6.43
N ALA A 33 10.51 2.96 5.48
CA ALA A 33 10.18 3.55 4.19
C ALA A 33 9.00 4.52 4.28
N ILE A 34 8.28 4.55 5.41
CA ILE A 34 7.32 5.60 5.76
C ILE A 34 7.71 6.21 7.11
N SER A 35 7.63 7.53 7.21
CA SER A 35 7.88 8.30 8.42
C SER A 35 6.76 9.30 8.66
N PHE A 36 6.36 9.47 9.93
CA PHE A 36 5.34 10.44 10.36
C PHE A 36 5.99 11.59 11.10
N GLY A 37 5.55 12.82 10.84
CA GLY A 37 6.20 14.02 11.37
C GLY A 37 5.77 15.28 10.62
N SER A 38 6.59 16.32 10.66
CA SER A 38 6.38 17.52 9.86
C SER A 38 7.44 17.61 8.77
N PHE A 39 7.03 17.42 7.52
CA PHE A 39 7.92 17.44 6.37
C PHE A 39 7.55 18.60 5.46
N LYS A 40 8.53 19.44 5.11
CA LYS A 40 8.32 20.51 4.13
C LYS A 40 8.51 19.96 2.72
N LEU A 41 7.45 20.01 1.92
CA LEU A 41 7.45 19.61 0.52
C LEU A 41 8.19 20.64 -0.34
N THR A 42 8.58 20.24 -1.54
CA THR A 42 9.20 21.14 -2.54
C THR A 42 8.26 22.24 -3.01
N SER A 43 6.95 22.05 -2.86
CA SER A 43 5.92 23.08 -3.07
C SER A 43 5.87 24.13 -1.94
N GLY A 44 6.61 23.93 -0.85
CA GLY A 44 6.58 24.77 0.35
C GLY A 44 5.49 24.40 1.36
N LEU A 45 4.60 23.47 1.03
CA LEU A 45 3.56 22.96 1.92
C LEU A 45 4.11 21.98 2.97
N ASN A 46 3.43 21.84 4.09
CA ASN A 46 3.75 20.86 5.12
C ASN A 46 2.95 19.56 4.90
N SER A 47 3.63 18.43 4.94
CA SER A 47 3.06 17.09 4.91
C SER A 47 3.24 16.40 6.28
N PRO A 48 2.22 15.70 6.79
CA PRO A 48 2.31 14.95 8.04
C PRO A 48 3.07 13.62 7.90
N TYR A 49 3.42 13.23 6.68
CA TYR A 49 4.14 11.99 6.38
C TYR A 49 5.12 12.17 5.22
N TYR A 50 6.14 11.30 5.20
CA TYR A 50 7.10 11.14 4.12
C TYR A 50 7.22 9.66 3.78
N ILE A 51 7.23 9.34 2.48
CA ILE A 51 7.38 7.97 1.99
C ILE A 51 8.59 7.93 1.06
N ASP A 52 9.56 7.07 1.36
CA ASP A 52 10.69 6.77 0.51
C ASP A 52 10.78 5.27 0.22
N MET A 53 10.20 4.86 -0.91
CA MET A 53 10.19 3.46 -1.33
C MET A 53 11.54 2.96 -1.84
N ARG A 54 12.53 3.85 -2.04
CA ARG A 54 13.88 3.46 -2.49
C ARG A 54 14.63 2.65 -1.42
N LEU A 55 14.16 2.67 -0.18
CA LEU A 55 14.67 1.81 0.88
C LEU A 55 14.25 0.34 0.71
N ILE A 56 13.09 0.06 0.11
CA ILE A 56 12.50 -1.28 0.07
C ILE A 56 13.38 -2.32 -0.64
N PRO A 57 14.03 -2.02 -1.79
CA PRO A 57 14.95 -2.97 -2.45
C PRO A 57 16.12 -3.45 -1.56
N SER A 58 16.45 -2.73 -0.49
CA SER A 58 17.48 -3.16 0.47
C SER A 58 17.03 -4.33 1.35
N TYR A 59 15.74 -4.68 1.33
CA TYR A 59 15.13 -5.79 2.07
C TYR A 59 14.50 -6.78 1.08
N PRO A 60 15.25 -7.75 0.52
CA PRO A 60 14.78 -8.61 -0.57
C PRO A 60 13.45 -9.32 -0.29
N GLU A 61 13.23 -9.81 0.93
CA GLU A 61 11.98 -10.47 1.32
C GLU A 61 10.78 -9.51 1.30
N LYS A 62 10.95 -8.31 1.86
CA LYS A 62 9.92 -7.26 1.89
C LYS A 62 9.62 -6.75 0.47
N PHE A 63 10.65 -6.59 -0.35
CA PHE A 63 10.51 -6.20 -1.75
C PHE A 63 9.70 -7.23 -2.55
N ASN A 64 10.02 -8.52 -2.42
CA ASN A 64 9.24 -9.59 -3.05
C ASN A 64 7.78 -9.57 -2.62
N LYS A 65 7.51 -9.32 -1.33
CA LYS A 65 6.13 -9.24 -0.81
C LYS A 65 5.34 -8.08 -1.41
N ILE A 66 5.97 -6.90 -1.54
CA ILE A 66 5.36 -5.76 -2.22
C ILE A 66 5.09 -6.09 -3.70
N CYS A 67 6.02 -6.74 -4.41
CA CYS A 67 5.80 -7.17 -5.79
C CYS A 67 4.63 -8.16 -5.92
N GLU A 68 4.50 -9.12 -5.01
CA GLU A 68 3.34 -10.03 -4.96
C GLU A 68 2.02 -9.27 -4.79
N ILE A 69 1.99 -8.26 -3.90
CA ILE A 69 0.82 -7.39 -3.70
C ILE A 69 0.48 -6.67 -5.01
N TYR A 70 1.46 -6.06 -5.70
CA TYR A 70 1.23 -5.44 -7.01
C TYR A 70 0.69 -6.43 -8.04
N CYS A 71 1.26 -7.63 -8.14
CA CYS A 71 0.76 -8.65 -9.06
C CYS A 71 -0.69 -9.06 -8.79
N LYS A 72 -1.13 -9.07 -7.52
CA LYS A 72 -2.54 -9.34 -7.15
C LYS A 72 -3.48 -8.18 -7.51
N LEU A 73 -2.98 -6.95 -7.60
CA LEU A 73 -3.78 -5.77 -7.92
C LEU A 73 -3.95 -5.55 -9.42
N ILE A 74 -2.96 -5.96 -10.22
CA ILE A 74 -2.94 -5.76 -11.68
C ILE A 74 -3.69 -6.87 -12.42
N LYS A 75 -3.72 -8.09 -11.86
CA LYS A 75 -4.50 -9.22 -12.39
C LYS A 75 -5.98 -9.05 -12.11
#